data_AF-A0A2R6F7F8-F1
#
_entry.id   AF-A0A2R6F7F8-F1
#
_cell.length_a   1.000
_cell.length_b   1.000
_cell.length_c   1.000
_cell.angle_alpha   90.00
_cell.angle_beta   90.00
_cell.angle_gamma   90.00
#
_symmetry.space_group_name_H-M   'P 1'
#
loop_
_entity.id
_entity.type
_entity.pdbx_description
1 polymer ?
#
loop_
_entity_poly.entity_id
_entity_poly.type
_entity_poly.pdbx_seq_one_letter_code
_entity_poly.pdbx_strand_id
1 'polypeptide(L)' 'MADEQQFIHDGLRRQQIDEFFADELGRAGYGGMELANTPMGTQIVLRAEKPGMVIGKGGRNIRNITTEIEDRFG' A
#
# COMPACT_ATOMS: atom_id res chain seq x y z
N MET A 1 -23.60 10.11 10.67
CA MET A 1 -23.69 8.64 10.52
C MET A 1 -23.03 8.14 9.23
N ALA A 2 -23.12 8.86 8.10
CA ALA A 2 -22.39 8.50 6.87
C ALA A 2 -20.86 8.62 7.03
N ASP A 3 -20.39 9.67 7.70
CA ASP A 3 -18.95 9.94 7.87
C ASP A 3 -18.25 8.89 8.74
N GLU A 4 -18.97 8.34 9.73
CA GLU A 4 -18.42 7.35 10.66
C GLU A 4 -18.22 5.99 9.98
N GLN A 5 -19.18 5.55 9.16
CA GLN A 5 -19.01 4.31 8.39
C GLN A 5 -17.91 4.44 7.33
N GLN A 6 -17.79 5.61 6.69
CA GLN A 6 -16.73 5.87 5.74
C GLN A 6 -15.35 5.88 6.40
N PHE A 7 -15.23 6.50 7.58
CA PHE A 7 -14.00 6.49 8.37
C PHE A 7 -13.58 5.07 8.79
N ILE A 8 -14.54 4.25 9.24
CA ILE A 8 -14.28 2.85 9.60
C ILE A 8 -13.82 2.06 8.37
N HIS A 9 -14.49 2.23 7.23
CA HIS A 9 -14.13 1.55 5.99
C HIS A 9 -12.73 1.95 5.50
N ASP A 10 -12.40 3.23 5.54
CA ASP A 10 -11.08 3.74 5.15
C ASP A 10 -9.98 3.26 6.10
N GLY A 11 -10.26 3.19 7.41
CA GLY A 11 -9.36 2.62 8.41
C GLY A 11 -9.10 1.13 8.17
N LEU A 12 -10.15 0.35 7.92
CA LEU A 12 -10.04 -1.07 7.58
C LEU A 12 -9.20 -1.28 6.31
N ARG A 13 -9.48 -0.52 5.25
CA ARG A 13 -8.73 -0.60 4.00
C ARG A 13 -7.25 -0.27 4.24
N ARG A 14 -6.96 0.79 4.99
CA ARG A 14 -5.59 1.17 5.34
C ARG A 14 -4.87 0.05 6.08
N GLN A 15 -5.50 -0.54 7.09
CA GLN A 15 -4.90 -1.63 7.87
C GLN A 15 -4.61 -2.85 6.99
N GLN A 16 -5.55 -3.25 6.13
CA GLN A 16 -5.36 -4.40 5.23
C GLN A 16 -4.21 -4.20 4.26
N ILE A 17 -4.03 -2.98 3.74
CA ILE A 17 -2.91 -2.65 2.86
C ILE A 17 -1.58 -2.64 3.63
N ASP A 18 -1.57 -2.10 4.85
CA ASP A 18 -0.39 -2.09 5.73
C ASP A 18 0.09 -3.51 6.06
N GLU A 19 -0.84 -4.41 6.42
CA GLU A 19 -0.55 -5.84 6.67
C GLU A 19 0.01 -6.53 5.42
N PHE A 20 -0.58 -6.26 4.25
CA PHE A 20 -0.08 -6.81 2.98
C PHE A 20 1.37 -6.38 2.69
N PHE A 21 1.70 -5.11 2.89
CA PHE A 21 3.08 -4.64 2.70
C PHE A 21 4.03 -5.18 3.76
N ALA A 22 3.60 -5.36 5.00
CA ALA A 22 4.42 -5.96 6.05
C ALA A 22 4.83 -7.40 5.68
N ASP A 23 3.91 -8.17 5.11
CA ASP A 23 4.18 -9.54 4.67
C ASP A 23 5.07 -9.59 3.42
N GLU A 24 4.71 -8.87 2.35
CA GLU A 24 5.45 -8.91 1.09
C GLU A 24 6.82 -8.22 1.16
N LEU A 25 6.89 -7.09 1.86
CA LEU A 25 8.09 -6.25 1.94
C LEU A 25 8.86 -6.44 3.25
N GLY A 26 8.52 -7.44 4.07
CA GLY A 26 9.25 -7.75 5.30
C GLY A 26 10.75 -7.95 5.07
N ARG A 27 11.14 -8.58 3.95
CA ARG A 27 12.55 -8.75 3.56
C ARG A 27 13.24 -7.45 3.15
N ALA A 28 12.48 -6.46 2.72
CA ALA A 28 12.97 -5.14 2.35
C ALA A 28 13.08 -4.17 3.53
N GLY A 29 12.68 -4.60 4.74
CA GLY A 29 12.63 -3.76 5.93
C GLY A 29 11.52 -2.72 5.80
N TYR A 30 10.27 -3.20 5.66
CA TYR A 30 9.10 -2.32 5.62
C TYR A 30 9.00 -1.50 6.90
N GLY A 31 8.85 -0.17 6.74
CA GLY A 31 8.80 0.80 7.83
C GLY A 31 7.45 1.54 7.92
N GLY A 32 6.42 1.05 7.22
CA GLY A 32 5.08 1.63 7.20
C GLY A 32 4.73 2.35 5.90
N MET A 33 3.46 2.75 5.81
CA MET A 33 2.92 3.48 4.66
C MET A 33 2.02 4.66 5.05
N GLU A 34 1.90 5.58 4.11
CA GLU A 34 0.90 6.65 4.12
C GLU A 34 0.02 6.54 2.88
N LEU A 35 -1.29 6.68 3.08
CA LEU A 35 -2.30 6.63 2.03
C LEU A 35 -2.94 8.01 1.92
N ALA A 36 -2.93 8.58 0.72
CA ALA A 36 -3.55 9.86 0.40
C ALA A 36 -4.51 9.69 -0.77
N ASN A 37 -5.80 9.93 -0.52
CA ASN A 37 -6.81 9.94 -1.58
C ASN A 37 -6.70 11.27 -2.33
N THR A 38 -6.32 11.21 -3.60
CA THR A 38 -6.28 12.38 -4.50
C THR A 38 -7.40 12.26 -5.52
N PRO A 39 -7.87 13.37 -6.12
CA PRO A 39 -8.87 13.31 -7.20
C PRO A 39 -8.42 12.48 -8.41
N MET A 40 -7.11 12.29 -8.60
CA MET A 40 -6.54 11.49 -9.70
C MET A 40 -6.37 10.01 -9.34
N GLY A 41 -6.57 9.63 -8.08
CA GLY A 41 -6.41 8.26 -7.59
C GLY A 41 -5.81 8.19 -6.19
N THR A 42 -5.53 6.97 -5.74
CA THR A 42 -4.94 6.71 -4.42
C THR A 42 -3.42 6.78 -4.51
N GLN A 43 -2.80 7.72 -3.81
CA GLN A 43 -1.35 7.79 -3.68
C GLN A 43 -0.91 7.04 -2.42
N ILE A 44 -0.02 6.07 -2.60
CA ILE A 44 0.59 5.29 -1.51
C ILE A 44 2.07 5.64 -1.41
N VAL A 45 2.49 6.17 -0.27
CA VAL A 45 3.90 6.46 0.03
C VAL A 45 4.41 5.39 0.97
N LEU A 46 5.35 4.57 0.49
CA LEU A 46 5.91 3.45 1.23
C LEU A 46 7.29 3.81 1.79
N ARG A 47 7.52 3.48 3.06
CA ARG A 47 8.83 3.62 3.71
C ARG A 47 9.45 2.22 3.84
N ALA A 48 10.69 2.07 3.37
CA ALA A 48 11.42 0.82 3.49
C ALA A 48 12.92 1.08 3.66
N GLU A 49 13.60 0.22 4.40
CA GLU A 49 15.05 0.27 4.59
C GLU A 49 15.81 0.08 3.28
N LYS A 50 15.30 -0.81 2.40
CA LYS A 50 15.96 -1.19 1.15
C LYS A 50 15.01 -1.03 -0.05
N PRO A 51 14.79 0.22 -0.52
CA PRO A 51 13.84 0.51 -1.60
C PRO A 51 14.18 -0.21 -2.92
N GLY A 52 15.45 -0.49 -3.19
CA GLY A 52 15.84 -1.26 -4.38
C GLY A 52 15.25 -2.68 -4.42
N MET A 53 15.01 -3.32 -3.26
CA MET A 53 14.34 -4.62 -3.21
C MET A 53 12.83 -4.49 -3.39
N VAL A 54 12.22 -3.42 -2.87
CA VAL A 54 10.80 -3.10 -3.12
C VAL A 54 10.53 -2.92 -4.61
N ILE A 55 11.37 -2.14 -5.29
CA ILE A 55 11.26 -1.89 -6.74
C ILE A 55 11.52 -3.19 -7.52
N GLY A 56 12.51 -3.97 -7.08
CA GLY A 56 12.94 -5.20 -7.75
C GLY A 56 13.64 -4.94 -9.08
N LYS A 57 14.03 -6.03 -9.76
CA LYS A 57 14.78 -5.95 -11.02
C LYS A 57 13.93 -5.29 -12.12
N GLY A 58 14.34 -4.09 -12.56
CA GLY A 58 13.66 -3.33 -13.62
C GLY A 58 12.26 -2.83 -13.26
N GLY A 59 11.94 -2.72 -11.96
CA GLY A 59 10.61 -2.28 -11.51
C GLY A 59 9.53 -3.35 -11.61
N ARG A 60 9.88 -4.63 -11.82
CA ARG A 60 8.88 -5.72 -11.90
C ARG A 60 8.13 -5.91 -10.58
N ASN A 61 8.84 -5.83 -9.46
CA ASN A 61 8.23 -6.12 -8.16
C ASN A 61 7.21 -5.05 -7.79
N ILE A 62 7.57 -3.77 -7.94
CA ILE A 62 6.63 -2.68 -7.68
C ILE A 62 5.41 -2.72 -8.60
N ARG A 63 5.56 -3.08 -9.89
CA ARG A 63 4.41 -3.22 -10.80
C ARG A 63 3.46 -4.32 -10.36
N ASN A 64 3.99 -5.50 -10.02
CA ASN A 64 3.17 -6.62 -9.54
C ASN A 64 2.39 -6.23 -8.28
N ILE A 65 3.08 -5.60 -7.33
CA ILE A 65 2.47 -5.08 -6.10
C ILE A 65 1.37 -4.07 -6.41
N THR A 66 1.60 -3.12 -7.32
CA THR A 66 0.57 -2.15 -7.72
C THR A 66 -0.65 -2.82 -8.33
N THR A 67 -0.46 -3.80 -9.22
CA THR A 67 -1.57 -4.56 -9.81
C THR A 67 -2.34 -5.36 -8.76
N GLU A 68 -1.66 -6.02 -7.82
CA GLU A 68 -2.36 -6.73 -6.73
C GLU A 68 -3.14 -5.79 -5.82
N ILE A 69 -2.64 -4.58 -5.57
CA ILE A 69 -3.37 -3.57 -4.79
C ILE A 69 -4.62 -3.12 -5.53
N GLU A 70 -4.53 -2.83 -6.83
CA GLU A 70 -5.68 -2.45 -7.66
C GLU A 70 -6.71 -3.59 -7.75
N ASP A 71 -6.28 -4.85 -7.89
CA ASP A 71 -7.21 -5.99 -8.01
C ASP A 71 -7.90 -6.31 -6.68
N ARG A 72 -7.19 -6.17 -5.55
CA ARG A 72 -7.72 -6.55 -4.22
C ARG A 72 -8.46 -5.42 -3.52
N PHE A 73 -8.04 -4.19 -3.77
CA PHE A 73 -8.49 -3.01 -3.04
C PHE A 73 -8.94 -1.87 -3.94
N GLY A 74 -8.93 -2.00 -5.27
CA GLY A 74 -9.48 -1.01 -6.21
C GLY A 74 -10.99 -0.86 -6.10
#